data_AF-A0A8K2A1Y8-F1
#
_entry.id   AF-A0A8K2A1Y8-F1
#
_cell.length_a   1.000
_cell.length_b   1.000
_cell.length_c   1.000
_cell.angle_alpha   90.00
_cell.angle_beta   90.00
_cell.angle_gamma   90.00
#
_symmetry.space_group_name_H-M   'P 1'
#
loop_
_entity.id
_entity.type
_entity.pdbx_description
1 polymer ?
#
loop_
_entity_poly.entity_id
_entity_poly.type
_entity_poly.pdbx_seq_one_letter_code
_entity_poly.pdbx_strand_id
1 'polypeptide(L)' 'MPTVICHILIGLPGSGKSTLAQQWVAHDPNLCWVSTDAIRQNLFGDAAIQGAWPPIEAEALRQIKGAIAPFPIACRP' A
#
# COMPACT_ATOMS: atom_id res chain seq x y z
N MET A 1 17.86 12.81 -10.13
CA MET A 1 16.79 11.82 -9.90
C MET A 1 15.72 12.52 -9.07
N PRO A 2 14.43 12.48 -9.44
CA PRO A 2 13.40 13.07 -8.62
C PRO A 2 13.38 12.41 -7.23
N THR A 3 13.21 13.20 -6.18
CA THR A 3 13.11 12.70 -4.81
C THR A 3 11.76 11.98 -4.67
N VAL A 4 11.81 10.67 -4.41
CA VAL A 4 10.62 9.91 -4.06
C VAL A 4 10.36 10.06 -2.56
N ILE A 5 9.15 10.48 -2.20
CA ILE A 5 8.71 10.57 -0.81
C ILE A 5 7.82 9.37 -0.50
N CYS A 6 8.18 8.60 0.52
CA CYS A 6 7.40 7.47 1.01
C CYS A 6 6.87 7.79 2.41
N HIS A 7 5.55 7.93 2.55
CA HIS A 7 4.90 8.09 3.85
C HIS A 7 4.49 6.72 4.42
N ILE A 8 4.95 6.42 5.63
CA ILE A 8 4.57 5.20 6.35
C ILE A 8 3.60 5.60 7.46
N LEU A 9 2.34 5.18 7.36
CA LEU A 9 1.31 5.47 8.36
C LEU A 9 1.31 4.37 9.44
N ILE A 10 1.70 4.71 10.67
CA ILE A 10 1.76 3.79 11.81
C ILE A 10 0.81 4.27 12.90
N GLY A 11 0.03 3.35 13.46
CA GLY A 11 -0.95 3.67 14.50
C GLY A 11 -1.89 2.49 14.80
N LEU A 12 -2.62 2.58 15.90
CA LEU A 12 -3.56 1.55 16.37
C LEU A 12 -4.59 1.15 15.30
N PRO A 13 -5.11 -0.09 15.31
CA PRO A 13 -6.27 -0.45 14.50
C PRO A 13 -7.42 0.54 14.74
N GLY A 14 -8.12 0.96 13.67
CA GLY A 14 -9.18 1.96 13.77
C GLY A 14 -8.72 3.43 13.84
N SER A 15 -7.41 3.73 13.88
CA SER A 15 -6.91 5.11 13.95
C SER A 15 -7.06 5.94 12.65
N GLY A 16 -7.75 5.43 11.62
CA GLY A 16 -8.00 6.14 10.37
C GLY A 16 -6.88 6.15 9.33
N LYS A 17 -5.84 5.31 9.46
CA LYS A 17 -4.71 5.25 8.51
C LYS A 17 -5.15 5.04 7.05
N SER A 18 -5.97 4.02 6.82
CA SER A 18 -6.47 3.69 5.48
C SER A 18 -7.37 4.80 4.93
N THR A 19 -8.19 5.41 5.80
CA THR A 19 -9.04 6.55 5.44
C THR A 19 -8.20 7.74 4.97
N LEU A 20 -7.15 8.10 5.71
CA LEU A 20 -6.24 9.19 5.34
C LEU A 20 -5.50 8.89 4.02
N ALA A 21 -4.97 7.67 3.87
CA ALA A 21 -4.27 7.27 2.64
C ALA A 21 -5.18 7.35 1.40
N GLN A 22 -6.43 6.87 1.52
CA GLN A 22 -7.41 6.95 0.44
C GLN A 22 -7.77 8.39 0.09
N GLN A 23 -7.92 9.26 1.09
CA GLN A 23 -8.15 10.70 0.86
C GLN A 23 -6.97 11.36 0.12
N TRP A 24 -5.74 10.99 0.44
CA TRP A 24 -4.55 11.49 -0.25
C TRP A 24 -4.51 11.05 -1.71
N VAL A 25 -4.73 9.76 -2.00
CA VAL A 25 -4.75 9.27 -3.39
C VAL A 25 -5.92 9.86 -4.19
N ALA A 26 -7.06 10.10 -3.54
CA ALA A 26 -8.19 10.78 -4.19
C ALA A 26 -7.87 12.26 -4.52
N HIS A 27 -6.98 12.90 -3.75
CA HIS A 27 -6.58 14.29 -3.95
C HIS A 27 -5.42 14.43 -4.96
N ASP A 28 -4.45 13.51 -4.93
CA ASP A 28 -3.32 13.48 -5.87
C ASP A 28 -3.20 12.07 -6.50
N PRO A 29 -3.59 11.92 -7.78
CA PRO A 29 -3.54 10.64 -8.48
C PRO A 29 -2.12 10.14 -8.77
N ASN A 30 -1.08 10.97 -8.52
CA ASN A 30 0.31 10.53 -8.61
C ASN A 30 0.76 9.75 -7.36
N LEU A 31 -0.02 9.78 -6.27
CA LEU A 31 0.27 9.00 -5.09
C LEU A 31 -0.14 7.54 -5.28
N CYS A 32 0.73 6.65 -4.80
CA CYS A 32 0.45 5.22 -4.74
C CYS A 32 0.09 4.83 -3.30
N TRP A 33 -1.01 4.09 -3.14
CA TRP A 33 -1.37 3.45 -1.88
C TRP A 33 -0.93 1.98 -1.88
N VAL A 34 -0.23 1.58 -0.82
CA VAL A 34 0.14 0.18 -0.54
C VAL A 34 -0.39 -0.16 0.85
N SER A 35 -1.18 -1.21 0.95
CA SER A 35 -1.84 -1.64 2.20
C SER A 35 -1.63 -3.12 2.45
N THR A 36 -1.04 -3.47 3.60
CA THR A 36 -0.90 -4.87 4.01
C THR A 36 -2.25 -5.55 4.24
N ASP A 37 -3.29 -4.79 4.62
CA ASP A 37 -4.65 -5.33 4.78
C ASP A 37 -5.29 -5.65 3.42
N ALA A 38 -5.08 -4.79 2.40
CA ALA A 38 -5.53 -5.08 1.04
C ALA A 38 -4.77 -6.27 0.43
N ILE A 39 -3.46 -6.37 0.72
CA ILE A 39 -2.65 -7.52 0.32
C ILE A 39 -3.15 -8.81 0.98
N ARG A 40 -3.47 -8.79 2.27
CA ARG A 40 -4.08 -9.94 2.97
C ARG A 40 -5.42 -10.32 2.36
N GLN A 41 -6.28 -9.34 2.07
CA GLN A 41 -7.56 -9.57 1.39
C GLN A 41 -7.35 -10.28 0.05
N ASN A 42 -6.35 -9.87 -0.73
CA ASN A 42 -6.07 -10.46 -2.05
C ASN A 42 -5.43 -11.85 -1.96
N LEU A 43 -4.52 -12.08 -1.00
CA LEU A 43 -3.80 -13.35 -0.87
C LEU A 43 -4.62 -14.42 -0.15
N PHE A 44 -5.43 -14.03 0.84
CA PHE A 44 -6.11 -14.95 1.75
C PHE A 44 -7.64 -14.88 1.66
N GLY A 45 -8.19 -13.92 0.92
CA GLY A 45 -9.65 -13.71 0.84
C GLY A 45 -10.25 -12.99 2.04
N ASP A 46 -9.44 -12.63 3.05
CA ASP A 46 -9.86 -11.93 4.25
C ASP A 46 -8.68 -11.14 4.85
N ALA A 47 -8.85 -9.83 4.99
CA ALA A 47 -7.86 -8.93 5.60
C ALA A 47 -7.57 -9.24 7.09
N ALA A 48 -8.51 -9.89 7.80
CA ALA A 48 -8.33 -10.27 9.20
C ALA A 48 -7.35 -11.44 9.38
N ILE A 49 -7.13 -12.24 8.33
CA ILE A 49 -6.17 -13.33 8.34
C ILE A 49 -4.76 -12.75 8.39
N GLN A 50 -4.07 -12.94 9.52
CA GLN A 50 -2.70 -12.44 9.68
C GLN A 50 -1.71 -13.13 8.74
N GLY A 51 -1.97 -14.40 8.37
CA GLY A 51 -1.19 -15.16 7.39
C GLY A 51 0.29 -15.29 7.76
N ALA A 52 1.07 -15.83 6.83
CA ALA A 52 2.53 -15.78 6.93
C ALA A 52 3.03 -14.42 6.42
N TRP A 53 4.02 -13.82 7.09
CA TRP A 53 4.60 -12.54 6.67
C TRP A 53 5.32 -12.55 5.31
N PRO A 54 6.13 -13.56 4.94
CA PRO A 54 6.89 -13.55 3.69
C PRO A 54 6.10 -13.26 2.41
N PRO A 55 4.90 -13.86 2.16
CA PRO A 55 4.12 -13.52 0.97
C PRO A 55 3.56 -12.09 1.00
N ILE A 56 3.19 -11.58 2.18
CA ILE A 56 2.68 -10.21 2.34
C ILE A 56 3.81 -9.21 2.06
N GLU A 57 4.99 -9.46 2.61
CA GLU A 57 6.19 -8.64 2.40
C GLU A 57 6.63 -8.62 0.94
N ALA A 58 6.68 -9.80 0.29
CA ALA A 58 7.05 -9.90 -1.11
C ALA A 58 6.13 -9.07 -2.01
N GLU A 59 4.82 -9.13 -1.75
CA GLU A 59 3.83 -8.34 -2.51
C GLU A 59 3.91 -6.85 -2.20
N ALA A 60 4.09 -6.46 -0.93
CA ALA A 60 4.28 -5.05 -0.57
C ALA A 60 5.51 -4.45 -1.24
N LEU A 61 6.65 -5.18 -1.22
CA LEU A 61 7.87 -4.77 -1.90
C LEU A 61 7.70 -4.70 -3.42
N ARG A 62 6.94 -5.62 -4.02
CA ARG A 62 6.63 -5.60 -5.46
C ARG A 62 5.86 -4.33 -5.83
N GLN A 63 4.83 -3.96 -5.05
CA GLN A 63 4.04 -2.74 -5.28
C GLN A 63 4.87 -1.47 -5.09
N ILE A 64 5.65 -1.38 -4.02
CA ILE A 64 6.55 -0.24 -3.75
C ILE A 64 7.56 -0.07 -4.90
N LYS A 65 8.24 -1.15 -5.32
CA LYS A 65 9.19 -1.12 -6.43
C LYS A 65 8.53 -0.70 -7.75
N GLY A 66 7.29 -1.15 -7.99
CA GLY A 66 6.51 -0.75 -9.14
C GLY A 66 6.13 0.72 -9.16
N ALA A 67 5.85 1.32 -8.00
CA ALA A 67 5.47 2.71 -7.87
C ALA A 67 6.64 3.69 -8.05
N ILE A 68 7.87 3.25 -7.76
CA ILE A 68 9.08 4.10 -7.89
C ILE A 68 9.82 3.89 -9.21
N ALA A 69 9.34 3.00 -10.08
CA ALA A 69 9.95 2.71 -11.37
C ALA A 69 9.81 3.90 -12.35
N PRO A 70 10.69 4.01 -13.37
CA PRO A 70 10.63 5.10 -14.36
C PRO A 70 9.29 5.18 -15.13
N PHE A 71 8.61 4.04 -15.25
CA PHE A 71 7.24 3.92 -15.74
C PHE A 71 6.41 3.29 -14.63
N PRO A 72 5.86 4.09 -13.71
CA PRO A 72 5.16 3.55 -12.56
C PRO A 72 3.90 2.82 -13.04
N ILE A 73 3.71 1.60 -12.54
CA ILE A 73 2.43 0.93 -12.68
C ILE A 73 1.42 1.71 -11.83
N ALA A 74 0.26 2.03 -12.40
CA ALA A 74 -0.84 2.60 -11.65
C ALA A 74 -1.14 1.69 -10.46
N CYS A 75 -1.02 2.22 -9.25
CA CYS A 75 -1.42 1.48 -8.06
C CYS A 75 -2.93 1.30 -8.14
N ARG A 76 -3.35 0.05 -8.38
CA ARG A 76 -4.77 -0.28 -8.38
C ARG A 76 -5.30 -0.11 -6.96
N PRO A 77 -6.53 0.40 -6.80
CA PRO A 77 -7.21 0.43 -5.51
C PRO A 77 -7.40 -0.98 -4.94
#